data_AF-A0A957CTS0-F1
#
_entry.id   AF-A0A957CTS0-F1
#
_cell.length_a   1.000
_cell.length_b   1.000
_cell.length_c   1.000
_cell.angle_alpha   90.00
_cell.angle_beta   90.00
_cell.angle_gamma   90.00
#
_symmetry.space_group_name_H-M   'P 1'
#
loop_
_entity.id
_entity.type
_entity.pdbx_description
1 polymer ?
#
loop_
_entity_poly.entity_id
_entity_poly.type
_entity_poly.pdbx_seq_one_letter_code
_entity_poly.pdbx_strand_id
1 'polypeptide(L)'
;MQIFARRAEWIWRQRGLAPAPFGTANPRLAAETNRYIYFRRSFTIAADVTTTQVSVSADGRYQLFVNGRFVGRGPARCNPARQCVDSYDIAPYLQSGSNVIAALVHSYGRHTAWYELPTMEHARAFGCGGFFLQGEVSFENAHPINSPSLHLDTGKEWRYLESAAWQRDAPNGSLGYVEIYDARRAPEGWRDVDFDDSEWQKPEILRVAGRNGA
;
A
#
# COMPACT_ATOMS: atom_id res chain seq x y z
N MET A 1 -3.99 -21.16 -15.27
CA MET A 1 -3.29 -20.20 -14.40
C MET A 1 -3.57 -18.81 -14.95
N GLN A 2 -4.43 -18.04 -14.28
CA GLN A 2 -4.79 -16.69 -14.74
C GLN A 2 -3.57 -15.79 -14.54
N ILE A 3 -3.08 -15.16 -15.59
CA ILE A 3 -1.93 -14.26 -15.52
C ILE A 3 -2.44 -12.97 -14.87
N PHE A 4 -1.94 -12.64 -13.68
CA PHE A 4 -2.18 -11.34 -13.05
C PHE A 4 -1.51 -10.24 -13.90
N ALA A 5 -2.30 -9.56 -14.74
CA ALA A 5 -1.80 -8.47 -15.57
C ALA A 5 -1.56 -7.24 -14.68
N ARG A 6 -0.30 -7.02 -14.28
CA ARG A 6 0.09 -5.88 -13.46
C ARG A 6 -0.04 -4.58 -14.26
N ARG A 7 -0.86 -3.66 -13.73
CA ARG A 7 -1.06 -2.27 -14.16
C ARG A 7 -0.55 -1.29 -13.09
N ALA A 8 -0.76 -1.61 -11.81
CA ALA A 8 -0.36 -0.76 -10.71
C ALA A 8 1.14 -0.84 -10.40
N GLU A 9 1.65 0.21 -9.76
CA GLU A 9 3.02 0.29 -9.29
C GLU A 9 3.07 0.22 -7.77
N TRP A 10 4.16 -0.31 -7.21
CA TRP A 10 4.39 -0.22 -5.77
C TRP A 10 4.69 1.23 -5.39
N ILE A 11 4.12 1.71 -4.29
CA ILE A 11 4.33 3.07 -3.78
C ILE A 11 4.83 3.05 -2.34
N TRP A 12 5.61 4.07 -1.96
CA TRP A 12 6.03 4.28 -0.58
C TRP A 12 6.28 5.75 -0.26
N ARG A 13 6.74 6.05 0.95
CA ARG A 13 7.28 7.37 1.27
C ARG A 13 8.55 7.68 0.47
N GLN A 14 8.84 8.96 0.34
CA GLN A 14 10.05 9.43 -0.32
C GLN A 14 11.30 8.96 0.45
N ARG A 15 12.21 8.30 -0.26
CA ARG A 15 13.50 7.82 0.24
C ARG A 15 14.62 7.81 -0.80
N GLY A 16 14.35 8.34 -1.99
CA GLY A 16 15.34 8.63 -3.02
C GLY A 16 16.07 7.37 -3.47
N LEU A 17 15.38 6.48 -4.18
CA LEU A 17 15.97 5.26 -4.74
C LEU A 17 17.10 5.59 -5.73
N ALA A 18 18.33 5.70 -5.23
CA ALA A 18 19.51 5.86 -6.07
C ALA A 18 19.83 4.56 -6.82
N PRO A 19 20.19 4.63 -8.12
CA PRO A 19 20.75 3.48 -8.83
C PRO A 19 22.12 3.15 -8.23
N ALA A 20 22.20 2.16 -7.35
CA ALA A 20 23.47 1.66 -6.86
C ALA A 20 24.10 0.73 -7.92
N PRO A 21 25.27 1.06 -8.50
CA PRO A 21 25.85 0.28 -9.61
C PRO A 21 26.32 -1.11 -9.15
N PHE A 22 26.85 -1.23 -7.93
CA PHE A 22 27.37 -2.49 -7.38
C PHE A 22 26.99 -2.63 -5.90
N GLY A 23 25.77 -3.11 -5.66
CA GLY A 23 25.24 -3.37 -4.32
C GLY A 23 23.89 -4.07 -4.40
N THR A 24 23.75 -5.17 -3.65
CA THR A 24 22.49 -5.93 -3.47
C THR A 24 21.90 -5.75 -2.08
N ALA A 25 22.62 -5.14 -1.15
CA ALA A 25 22.10 -4.79 0.17
C ALA A 25 21.26 -3.50 0.09
N ASN A 26 20.20 -3.43 0.89
CA ASN A 26 19.40 -2.23 1.02
C ASN A 26 20.08 -1.26 2.02
N PRO A 27 20.62 -0.12 1.58
CA PRO A 27 21.36 0.78 2.47
C PRO A 27 20.46 1.51 3.48
N ARG A 28 19.14 1.40 3.33
CA ARG A 28 18.16 2.19 4.09
C ARG A 28 17.53 1.44 5.26
N LEU A 29 17.81 0.14 5.42
CA LEU A 29 17.14 -0.69 6.44
C LEU A 29 17.23 -0.08 7.84
N ALA A 30 18.43 0.31 8.27
CA ALA A 30 18.64 0.89 9.60
C ALA A 30 17.84 2.20 9.81
N ALA A 31 17.68 3.01 8.77
CA ALA A 31 16.94 4.26 8.85
C ALA A 31 15.42 4.07 8.73
N GLU A 32 14.98 2.97 8.10
CA GLU A 32 13.59 2.72 7.71
C GLU A 32 12.89 1.62 8.52
N THR A 33 13.50 1.16 9.62
CA THR A 33 12.90 0.16 10.51
C THR A 33 11.67 0.70 11.24
N ASN A 34 10.74 -0.23 11.54
CA ASN A 34 9.54 0.00 12.34
C ASN A 34 8.74 1.25 11.93
N ARG A 35 8.26 1.29 10.69
CA ARG A 35 7.51 2.42 10.16
C ARG A 35 6.06 2.09 9.90
N TYR A 36 5.18 3.00 10.30
CA TYR A 36 3.77 2.96 9.99
C TYR A 36 3.46 4.14 9.05
N ILE A 37 2.94 3.83 7.87
CA ILE A 37 2.58 4.82 6.86
C ILE A 37 1.09 4.72 6.59
N TYR A 38 0.40 5.86 6.68
CA TYR A 38 -0.96 5.99 6.19
C TYR A 38 -0.91 6.30 4.70
N PHE A 39 -1.70 5.59 3.90
CA PHE A 39 -1.98 5.89 2.50
C PHE A 39 -3.45 6.20 2.34
N ARG A 40 -3.78 7.18 1.49
CA ARG A 40 -5.15 7.53 1.14
C ARG A 40 -5.27 7.90 -0.33
N ARG A 41 -6.43 7.61 -0.91
CA ARG A 41 -6.87 8.12 -2.20
C ARG A 41 -8.37 8.37 -2.19
N SER A 42 -8.76 9.63 -2.38
CA SER A 42 -10.15 10.01 -2.61
C SER A 42 -10.51 9.95 -4.10
N PHE A 43 -11.76 9.62 -4.40
CA PHE A 43 -12.29 9.54 -5.76
C PHE A 43 -13.81 9.65 -5.75
N THR A 44 -14.40 9.90 -6.92
CA THR A 44 -15.85 10.08 -7.07
C THR A 44 -16.42 9.00 -7.99
N ILE A 45 -17.58 8.47 -7.62
CA ILE A 45 -18.34 7.47 -8.37
C ILE A 45 -19.66 8.11 -8.80
N ALA A 46 -19.93 8.16 -10.10
CA ALA A 46 -21.11 8.85 -10.65
C ALA A 46 -22.39 8.01 -10.67
N ALA A 47 -22.27 6.69 -10.67
CA ALA A 47 -23.38 5.75 -10.83
C ALA A 47 -23.20 4.54 -9.92
N ASP A 48 -24.22 3.71 -9.82
CA ASP A 48 -24.18 2.52 -8.98
C ASP A 48 -23.13 1.51 -9.50
N VAL A 49 -22.40 0.95 -8.54
CA VAL A 49 -21.28 0.02 -8.76
C VAL A 49 -21.80 -1.40 -8.65
N THR A 50 -21.50 -2.24 -9.64
CA THR A 50 -21.88 -3.66 -9.60
C THR A 50 -20.83 -4.51 -8.91
N THR A 51 -19.56 -4.34 -9.31
CA THR A 51 -18.44 -5.12 -8.79
C THR A 51 -17.18 -4.28 -8.77
N THR A 52 -16.36 -4.45 -7.74
CA THR A 52 -15.04 -3.82 -7.67
C THR A 52 -14.11 -4.73 -6.90
N GLN A 53 -13.33 -5.53 -7.63
CA GLN A 53 -12.27 -6.31 -7.02
C GLN A 53 -10.98 -5.48 -6.95
N VAL A 54 -10.37 -5.50 -5.77
CA VAL A 54 -9.03 -4.96 -5.55
C VAL A 54 -8.08 -6.07 -5.14
N SER A 55 -6.88 -6.03 -5.71
CA SER A 55 -5.75 -6.88 -5.37
C SER A 55 -4.75 -6.06 -4.56
N VAL A 56 -4.43 -6.49 -3.34
CA VAL A 56 -3.70 -5.68 -2.35
C VAL A 56 -2.51 -6.45 -1.79
N SER A 57 -1.39 -5.76 -1.60
CA SER A 57 -0.21 -6.32 -0.93
C SER A 57 0.62 -5.22 -0.26
N ALA A 58 1.53 -5.64 0.60
CA ALA A 58 2.50 -4.77 1.25
C ALA A 58 3.84 -5.49 1.44
N ASP A 59 4.93 -4.74 1.33
CA ASP A 59 6.23 -5.13 1.86
C ASP A 59 6.21 -4.88 3.38
N GLY A 60 5.78 -5.89 4.12
CA GLY A 60 5.44 -5.79 5.54
C GLY A 60 4.01 -6.26 5.80
N ARG A 61 3.19 -5.42 6.41
CA ARG A 61 1.74 -5.68 6.62
C ARG A 61 0.91 -4.46 6.29
N TYR A 62 -0.34 -4.67 5.88
CA TYR A 62 -1.32 -3.61 5.71
C TYR A 62 -2.63 -3.92 6.45
N GLN A 63 -3.37 -2.86 6.75
CA GLN A 63 -4.81 -2.88 7.01
C GLN A 63 -5.48 -1.97 5.98
N LEU A 64 -6.53 -2.46 5.32
CA LEU A 64 -7.27 -1.77 4.27
C LEU A 64 -8.63 -1.30 4.80
N PHE A 65 -8.99 -0.08 4.42
CA PHE A 65 -10.25 0.56 4.75
C PHE A 65 -10.87 1.22 3.51
N VAL A 66 -12.20 1.22 3.46
CA VAL A 66 -12.98 1.95 2.47
C VAL A 66 -14.08 2.71 3.20
N ASN A 67 -14.14 4.03 3.01
CA ASN A 67 -15.12 4.91 3.67
C ASN A 67 -15.21 4.66 5.20
N GLY A 68 -14.05 4.66 5.88
CA GLY A 68 -13.94 4.41 7.32
C GLY A 68 -14.06 2.94 7.75
N ARG A 69 -14.65 2.06 6.93
CA ARG A 69 -14.92 0.65 7.26
C ARG A 69 -13.73 -0.24 6.96
N PHE A 70 -13.42 -1.15 7.88
CA PHE A 70 -12.35 -2.14 7.72
C PHE A 70 -12.75 -3.19 6.67
N VAL A 71 -11.87 -3.43 5.70
CA VAL A 71 -12.06 -4.43 4.64
C VAL A 71 -11.24 -5.69 4.93
N GLY A 72 -9.99 -5.52 5.34
CA GLY A 72 -9.09 -6.65 5.50
C GLY A 72 -7.68 -6.27 5.94
N ARG A 73 -6.87 -7.28 6.23
CA ARG A 73 -5.46 -7.14 6.58
C ARG A 73 -4.64 -8.22 5.89
N GLY A 74 -3.40 -7.89 5.58
CA GLY A 74 -2.50 -8.81 4.89
C GLY A 74 -1.11 -8.24 4.71
N PRO A 75 -0.34 -8.71 3.71
CA PRO A 75 -0.59 -9.96 3.00
C PRO A 75 -0.46 -11.17 3.94
N ALA A 76 -0.85 -12.36 3.50
CA ALA A 76 -0.42 -13.60 4.15
C ALA A 76 1.12 -13.70 4.19
N ARG A 77 1.68 -14.54 5.07
CA ARG A 77 3.13 -14.83 5.03
C ARG A 77 3.48 -15.45 3.68
N CYS A 78 4.50 -14.91 3.03
CA CYS A 78 4.99 -15.40 1.75
C CYS A 78 6.51 -15.30 1.65
N ASN A 79 7.07 -16.01 0.67
CA ASN A 79 8.45 -15.75 0.26
C ASN A 79 8.48 -14.41 -0.49
N PRO A 80 9.37 -13.46 -0.18
CA PRO A 80 9.44 -12.18 -0.89
C PRO A 80 9.66 -12.30 -2.41
N ALA A 81 10.28 -13.39 -2.89
CA ALA A 81 10.43 -13.68 -4.32
C ALA A 81 9.11 -14.14 -4.99
N ARG A 82 8.09 -14.48 -4.19
CA ARG A 82 6.73 -14.88 -4.60
C ARG A 82 5.70 -14.17 -3.73
N GLN A 83 5.69 -12.85 -3.82
CA GLN A 83 4.85 -11.99 -3.00
C GLN A 83 3.38 -12.37 -3.12
N CYS A 84 2.71 -12.59 -1.98
CA CYS A 84 1.27 -12.82 -1.93
C CYS A 84 0.51 -11.51 -2.14
N VAL A 85 -0.63 -11.63 -2.81
CA VAL A 85 -1.57 -10.56 -3.07
C VAL A 85 -2.94 -11.07 -2.65
N ASP A 86 -3.63 -10.32 -1.81
CA ASP A 86 -4.99 -10.67 -1.38
C ASP A 86 -5.99 -10.01 -2.32
N SER A 87 -7.16 -10.64 -2.49
CA SER A 87 -8.25 -10.09 -3.30
C SER A 87 -9.45 -9.80 -2.41
N TYR A 88 -10.01 -8.59 -2.53
CA TYR A 88 -11.23 -8.18 -1.85
C TYR A 88 -12.24 -7.65 -2.85
N ASP A 89 -13.52 -7.98 -2.66
CA ASP A 89 -14.61 -7.21 -3.24
C ASP A 89 -14.91 -6.02 -2.34
N ILE A 90 -14.73 -4.81 -2.87
CA ILE A 90 -14.98 -3.57 -2.13
C ILE A 90 -16.29 -2.89 -2.52
N ALA A 91 -17.04 -3.43 -3.50
CA ALA A 91 -18.32 -2.85 -3.90
C ALA A 91 -19.29 -2.59 -2.73
N PRO A 92 -19.43 -3.48 -1.71
CA PRO A 92 -20.32 -3.25 -0.57
C PRO A 92 -19.93 -2.07 0.35
N TYR A 93 -18.74 -1.52 0.18
CA TYR A 93 -18.23 -0.42 0.99
C TYR A 93 -18.30 0.93 0.27
N LEU A 94 -18.57 0.92 -1.04
CA LEU A 94 -18.65 2.11 -1.88
C LEU A 94 -20.03 2.75 -1.82
N GLN A 95 -20.07 4.04 -2.14
CA GLN A 95 -21.30 4.84 -2.21
C GLN A 95 -21.28 5.73 -3.47
N SER A 96 -22.44 6.21 -3.90
CA SER A 96 -22.51 7.23 -4.94
C SER A 96 -21.89 8.54 -4.44
N GLY A 97 -21.18 9.27 -5.30
CA GLY A 97 -20.45 10.47 -4.92
C GLY A 97 -19.05 10.17 -4.38
N SER A 98 -18.64 10.90 -3.35
CA SER A 98 -17.27 10.85 -2.82
C SER A 98 -16.99 9.57 -2.03
N ASN A 99 -15.84 8.96 -2.32
CA ASN A 99 -15.33 7.77 -1.66
C ASN A 99 -13.86 7.94 -1.33
N VAL A 100 -13.39 7.13 -0.37
CA VAL A 100 -11.98 7.02 -0.06
C VAL A 100 -11.57 5.58 0.16
N ILE A 101 -10.40 5.22 -0.38
CA ILE A 101 -9.66 4.02 0.03
C ILE A 101 -8.47 4.48 0.86
N ALA A 102 -8.29 3.83 2.00
CA ALA A 102 -7.24 4.14 2.96
C ALA A 102 -6.51 2.86 3.38
N ALA A 103 -5.19 2.93 3.58
CA ALA A 103 -4.40 1.81 4.06
C ALA A 103 -3.41 2.24 5.14
N LEU A 104 -3.31 1.48 6.22
CA LEU A 104 -2.23 1.60 7.20
C LEU A 104 -1.22 0.50 6.90
N VAL A 105 0.01 0.87 6.59
CA VAL A 105 1.05 -0.08 6.19
C VAL A 105 2.22 -0.03 7.18
N HIS A 106 2.54 -1.19 7.74
CA HIS A 106 3.66 -1.39 8.66
C HIS A 106 4.83 -2.06 7.95
N SER A 107 5.96 -1.38 7.91
CA SER A 107 7.24 -1.97 7.51
C SER A 107 8.07 -2.34 8.73
N TYR A 108 8.51 -3.59 8.78
CA TYR A 108 9.40 -4.05 9.84
C TYR A 108 10.83 -3.53 9.68
N GLY A 109 11.35 -3.47 8.44
CA GLY A 109 12.76 -3.14 8.19
C GLY A 109 13.76 -4.20 8.67
N ARG A 110 13.30 -5.40 9.02
CA ARG A 110 14.12 -6.51 9.54
C ARG A 110 13.40 -7.84 9.39
N HIS A 111 14.15 -8.95 9.47
CA HIS A 111 13.56 -10.28 9.59
C HIS A 111 12.72 -10.42 10.86
N THR A 112 11.62 -11.15 10.75
CA THR A 112 10.79 -11.63 11.86
C THR A 112 10.43 -13.10 11.61
N ALA A 113 9.71 -13.74 12.53
CA ALA A 113 9.25 -15.12 12.38
C ALA A 113 8.28 -15.32 11.19
N TRP A 114 7.76 -14.24 10.59
CA TRP A 114 6.77 -14.27 9.51
C TRP A 114 7.00 -13.26 8.38
N TYR A 115 8.14 -12.59 8.39
CA TYR A 115 8.55 -11.67 7.34
C TYR A 115 10.05 -11.82 7.12
N GLU A 116 10.44 -11.92 5.86
CA GLU A 116 11.81 -12.05 5.43
C GLU A 116 12.18 -10.84 4.58
N LEU A 117 13.40 -10.32 4.77
CA LEU A 117 13.89 -9.27 3.89
C LEU A 117 14.06 -9.81 2.46
N PRO A 118 13.61 -9.06 1.44
CA PRO A 118 13.92 -9.37 0.05
C PRO A 118 15.43 -9.40 -0.18
N THR A 119 15.87 -10.21 -1.13
CA THR A 119 17.28 -10.36 -1.51
C THR A 119 17.52 -9.92 -2.95
N MET A 120 18.80 -9.86 -3.34
CA MET A 120 19.25 -9.54 -4.70
C MET A 120 18.71 -8.18 -5.20
N GLU A 121 18.27 -8.10 -6.45
CA GLU A 121 17.76 -6.89 -7.08
C GLU A 121 16.52 -6.31 -6.40
N HIS A 122 15.64 -7.14 -5.82
CA HIS A 122 14.45 -6.67 -5.09
C HIS A 122 14.80 -5.90 -3.81
N ALA A 123 15.90 -6.25 -3.14
CA ALA A 123 16.37 -5.55 -1.94
C ALA A 123 16.68 -4.07 -2.21
N ARG A 124 16.87 -3.65 -3.47
CA ARG A 124 17.11 -2.24 -3.80
C ARG A 124 15.90 -1.35 -3.53
N ALA A 125 14.70 -1.88 -3.69
CA ALA A 125 13.45 -1.14 -3.55
C ALA A 125 12.59 -1.63 -2.37
N PHE A 126 12.79 -2.87 -1.89
CA PHE A 126 11.98 -3.51 -0.87
C PHE A 126 12.85 -3.96 0.33
N GLY A 127 12.20 -4.36 1.43
CA GLY A 127 12.82 -4.58 2.75
C GLY A 127 12.56 -3.45 3.73
N CYS A 128 12.17 -2.28 3.23
CA CYS A 128 11.91 -1.06 4.00
C CYS A 128 10.51 -0.49 3.72
N GLY A 129 9.59 -1.31 3.22
CA GLY A 129 8.20 -0.94 3.06
C GLY A 129 7.83 -0.61 1.63
N GLY A 130 6.57 -0.86 1.32
CA GLY A 130 5.95 -0.67 0.03
C GLY A 130 4.47 -1.05 0.13
N PHE A 131 3.63 -0.37 -0.62
CA PHE A 131 2.21 -0.64 -0.72
C PHE A 131 1.81 -0.84 -2.19
N PHE A 132 0.94 -1.80 -2.42
CA PHE A 132 0.40 -2.12 -3.74
C PHE A 132 -1.10 -2.31 -3.63
N LEU A 133 -1.84 -1.64 -4.50
CA LEU A 133 -3.25 -1.91 -4.74
C LEU A 133 -3.51 -1.75 -6.24
N GLN A 134 -4.16 -2.75 -6.83
CA GLN A 134 -4.66 -2.69 -8.20
C GLN A 134 -6.14 -3.00 -8.17
N GLY A 135 -6.97 -2.21 -8.84
CA GLY A 135 -8.40 -2.48 -8.88
C GLY A 135 -9.12 -1.57 -9.85
N GLU A 136 -10.33 -1.98 -10.20
CA GLU A 136 -11.13 -1.33 -11.22
C GLU A 136 -12.59 -1.34 -10.79
N VAL A 137 -13.22 -0.17 -10.82
CA VAL A 137 -14.65 -0.02 -10.59
C VAL A 137 -15.37 -0.21 -11.91
N SER A 138 -16.28 -1.19 -11.95
CA SER A 138 -17.21 -1.42 -13.06
C SER A 138 -18.59 -0.88 -12.71
N PHE A 139 -19.24 -0.20 -13.66
CA PHE A 139 -20.56 0.41 -13.48
C PHE A 139 -21.66 -0.44 -14.12
N GLU A 140 -22.88 -0.38 -13.58
CA GLU A 140 -24.01 -1.24 -13.98
C GLU A 140 -24.43 -1.10 -15.45
N ASN A 141 -24.23 0.08 -16.05
CA ASN A 141 -24.61 0.38 -17.45
C ASN A 141 -23.40 0.58 -18.37
N ALA A 142 -22.29 -0.06 -18.03
CA ALA A 142 -21.08 -0.08 -18.81
C ALA A 142 -21.32 -0.72 -20.21
N HIS A 143 -21.35 0.10 -21.28
CA HIS A 143 -21.35 -0.40 -22.67
C HIS A 143 -20.03 -1.17 -22.98
N PRO A 144 -20.07 -2.42 -23.45
CA PRO A 144 -18.91 -3.33 -23.49
C PRO A 144 -17.70 -2.89 -24.33
N ILE A 145 -17.82 -1.82 -25.10
CA ILE A 145 -16.77 -1.32 -26.01
C ILE A 145 -16.23 0.06 -25.57
N ASN A 146 -16.95 0.82 -24.72
CA ASN A 146 -16.58 2.19 -24.32
C ASN A 146 -17.11 2.58 -22.93
N SER A 147 -17.03 1.67 -21.98
CA SER A 147 -17.40 2.00 -20.60
C SER A 147 -16.29 2.79 -19.93
N PRO A 148 -16.62 3.92 -19.29
CA PRO A 148 -15.67 4.52 -18.36
C PRO A 148 -15.44 3.52 -17.23
N SER A 149 -14.20 3.07 -17.05
CA SER A 149 -13.80 2.36 -15.85
C SER A 149 -12.89 3.26 -15.01
N LEU A 150 -13.02 3.15 -13.70
CA LEU A 150 -12.20 3.93 -12.77
C LEU A 150 -11.14 3.00 -12.17
N HIS A 151 -9.88 3.20 -12.56
CA HIS A 151 -8.76 2.49 -11.97
C HIS A 151 -8.40 3.06 -10.59
N LEU A 152 -8.30 2.17 -9.61
CA LEU A 152 -7.97 2.47 -8.21
C LEU A 152 -6.49 2.26 -7.88
N ASP A 153 -5.70 1.94 -8.89
CA ASP A 153 -4.30 1.59 -8.82
C ASP A 153 -3.43 2.52 -7.96
N THR A 154 -2.46 1.94 -7.25
CA THR A 154 -1.40 2.68 -6.57
C THR A 154 -0.54 3.44 -7.57
N GLY A 155 -0.36 4.73 -7.29
CA GLY A 155 0.31 5.68 -8.17
C GLY A 155 0.26 7.11 -7.62
N LYS A 156 0.48 8.10 -8.49
CA LYS A 156 0.57 9.52 -8.13
C LYS A 156 -0.72 10.15 -7.55
N GLU A 157 -1.87 9.52 -7.75
CA GLU A 157 -3.15 9.98 -7.21
C GLU A 157 -3.27 9.73 -5.70
N TRP A 158 -2.47 8.80 -5.18
CA TRP A 158 -2.40 8.53 -3.74
C TRP A 158 -1.61 9.61 -3.01
N ARG A 159 -1.90 9.74 -1.72
CA ARG A 159 -1.15 10.53 -0.75
C ARG A 159 -0.73 9.64 0.41
N TYR A 160 0.31 10.05 1.13
CA TYR A 160 0.77 9.36 2.32
C TYR A 160 1.13 10.32 3.46
N LEU A 161 1.07 9.79 4.68
CA LEU A 161 1.58 10.43 5.88
C LEU A 161 2.36 9.39 6.70
N GLU A 162 3.61 9.68 7.04
CA GLU A 162 4.34 8.88 8.02
C GLU A 162 3.75 9.12 9.42
N SER A 163 3.40 8.02 10.11
CA SER A 163 2.73 8.13 11.40
C SER A 163 3.68 8.63 12.48
N ALA A 164 3.23 9.67 13.19
CA ALA A 164 3.85 10.15 14.42
C ALA A 164 3.34 9.39 15.66
N ALA A 165 2.33 8.54 15.52
CA ALA A 165 1.65 7.88 16.63
C ALA A 165 2.37 6.63 17.14
N TRP A 166 3.12 5.93 16.29
CA TRP A 166 3.95 4.79 16.71
C TRP A 166 5.38 5.22 17.01
N GLN A 167 5.90 4.79 18.15
CA GLN A 167 7.31 4.96 18.46
C GLN A 167 8.15 4.00 17.61
N ARG A 168 9.07 4.54 16.81
CA ARG A 168 9.96 3.73 15.95
C ARG A 168 10.97 2.93 16.77
N ASP A 169 11.62 3.59 17.72
CA ASP A 169 12.60 2.97 18.63
C ASP A 169 11.86 2.28 19.78
N ALA A 170 11.33 1.10 19.49
CA ALA A 170 10.59 0.27 20.41
C ALA A 170 11.31 -1.07 20.62
N PRO A 171 11.20 -1.68 21.81
CA PRO A 171 11.70 -3.03 22.05
C PRO A 171 11.20 -4.00 20.97
N ASN A 172 12.04 -4.94 20.55
CA ASN A 172 11.70 -5.89 19.51
C ASN A 172 12.25 -7.29 19.78
N GLY A 173 11.69 -8.29 19.10
CA GLY A 173 12.08 -9.68 19.18
C GLY A 173 11.83 -10.43 17.87
N SER A 174 11.78 -11.75 17.93
CA SER A 174 11.48 -12.59 16.76
C SER A 174 10.12 -12.28 16.14
N LEU A 175 9.17 -11.78 16.95
CA LEU A 175 7.81 -11.43 16.55
C LEU A 175 7.65 -10.00 16.01
N GLY A 176 8.74 -9.25 15.81
CA GLY A 176 8.66 -7.84 15.43
C GLY A 176 8.76 -6.91 16.64
N TYR A 177 8.08 -5.76 16.60
CA TYR A 177 8.21 -4.69 17.57
C TYR A 177 7.06 -4.73 18.59
N VAL A 178 7.36 -4.39 19.84
CA VAL A 178 6.34 -4.09 20.83
C VAL A 178 5.67 -2.78 20.43
N GLU A 179 4.35 -2.80 20.29
CA GLU A 179 3.59 -1.62 19.93
C GLU A 179 3.59 -0.61 21.08
N ILE A 180 4.10 0.59 20.81
CA ILE A 180 3.98 1.75 21.69
C ILE A 180 3.29 2.84 20.86
N TYR A 181 2.02 3.08 21.15
CA TYR A 181 1.13 3.93 20.36
C TYR A 181 0.55 5.09 21.18
N ASP A 182 0.67 6.31 20.67
CA ASP A 182 0.07 7.52 21.23
C ASP A 182 -1.07 8.01 20.32
N ALA A 183 -2.31 7.74 20.73
CA ALA A 183 -3.51 8.11 20.00
C ALA A 183 -3.64 9.62 19.76
N ARG A 184 -3.07 10.47 20.63
CA ARG A 184 -3.13 11.94 20.48
C ARG A 184 -2.36 12.44 19.28
N ARG A 185 -1.45 11.63 18.74
CA ARG A 185 -0.60 11.93 17.58
C ARG A 185 -1.10 11.25 16.31
N ALA A 186 -2.20 10.50 16.38
CA ALA A 186 -2.81 9.89 15.22
C ALA A 186 -3.73 10.91 14.52
N PRO A 187 -3.74 10.95 13.19
CA PRO A 187 -4.67 11.80 12.45
C PRO A 187 -6.09 11.26 12.64
N GLU A 188 -6.87 11.89 13.51
CA GLU A 188 -8.27 11.49 13.74
C GLU A 188 -9.08 11.58 12.45
N GLY A 189 -9.95 10.61 12.21
CA GLY A 189 -10.78 10.58 11.00
C GLY A 189 -10.04 10.30 9.69
N TRP A 190 -8.74 9.98 9.70
CA TRP A 190 -7.94 9.75 8.47
C TRP A 190 -8.45 8.63 7.55
N ARG A 191 -9.54 7.93 7.86
CA ARG A 191 -10.15 6.91 6.98
C ARG A 191 -11.46 7.36 6.37
N ASP A 192 -11.95 8.53 6.79
CA ASP A 192 -13.27 9.03 6.46
C ASP A 192 -13.22 9.86 5.17
N VAL A 193 -14.36 10.02 4.51
CA VAL A 193 -14.46 10.67 3.20
C VAL A 193 -14.10 12.16 3.28
N ASP A 194 -14.52 12.83 4.35
CA ASP A 194 -14.41 14.28 4.52
C ASP A 194 -13.09 14.73 5.15
N PHE A 195 -12.17 13.80 5.41
CA PHE A 195 -10.86 14.13 5.96
C PHE A 195 -9.98 14.88 4.94
N ASP A 196 -9.50 16.05 5.34
CA ASP A 196 -8.58 16.87 4.55
C ASP A 196 -7.16 16.30 4.60
N ASP A 197 -6.72 15.71 3.49
CA ASP A 197 -5.35 15.21 3.30
C ASP A 197 -4.51 16.12 2.39
N SER A 198 -4.87 17.39 2.22
CA SER A 198 -4.14 18.35 1.37
C SER A 198 -2.64 18.48 1.73
N GLU A 199 -2.32 18.41 3.02
CA GLU A 199 -0.95 18.49 3.56
C GLU A 199 -0.17 17.15 3.48
N TRP A 200 -0.81 16.06 3.04
CA TRP A 200 -0.15 14.77 2.92
C TRP A 200 0.74 14.71 1.69
N GLN A 201 1.85 13.98 1.80
CA GLN A 201 2.88 13.94 0.76
C GLN A 201 2.47 13.03 -0.40
N LYS A 202 3.01 13.30 -1.59
CA LYS A 202 2.90 12.40 -2.75
C LYS A 202 3.92 11.27 -2.66
N PRO A 203 3.51 10.01 -2.85
CA PRO A 203 4.40 8.87 -2.68
C PRO A 203 5.44 8.76 -3.80
N GLU A 204 6.54 8.09 -3.48
CA GLU A 204 7.54 7.66 -4.47
C GLU A 204 7.10 6.32 -5.07
N ILE A 205 7.17 6.20 -6.40
CA ILE A 205 6.95 4.94 -7.10
C ILE A 205 8.20 4.06 -6.97
N LEU A 206 8.04 2.87 -6.42
CA LEU A 206 9.11 1.90 -6.24
C LEU A 206 9.32 1.08 -7.53
N ARG A 207 10.32 1.47 -8.32
CA ARG A 207 10.79 0.69 -9.48
C ARG A 207 12.11 0.01 -9.15
N VAL A 208 12.15 -1.31 -9.31
CA VAL A 208 13.41 -2.03 -9.38
C VAL A 208 13.90 -1.92 -10.82
N ALA A 209 14.93 -1.10 -11.07
CA ALA A 209 15.58 -1.04 -12.37
C ALA A 209 16.18 -2.41 -12.71
N GLY A 210 15.85 -2.96 -13.89
CA GLY A 210 16.38 -4.26 -14.36
C GLY A 210 15.36 -5.21 -15.00
N ARG A 211 14.05 -4.98 -14.80
CA ARG A 211 12.98 -5.64 -15.56
C ARG A 211 11.97 -4.61 -16.04
N ASN A 212 12.25 -4.06 -17.22
CA ASN A 212 11.30 -3.63 -18.24
C ASN A 212 12.11 -3.09 -19.42
N GLY A 213 12.24 -3.91 -20.46
CA GLY A 213 12.98 -3.58 -21.69
C GLY A 213 13.09 -4.72 -22.70
N ALA A 214 12.03 -5.52 -22.88
CA ALA A 214 11.66 -6.28 -24.09
C ALA A 214 10.39 -7.09 -23.78
#